data_AF-A0A7R9M1B6-F1
#
_entry.id   AF-A0A7R9M1B6-F1
#
_cell.length_a   1.000
_cell.length_b   1.000
_cell.length_c   1.000
_cell.angle_alpha   90.00
_cell.angle_beta   90.00
_cell.angle_gamma   90.00
#
_symmetry.space_group_name_H-M   'P 1'
#
loop_
_entity.id
_entity.type
_entity.pdbx_description
1 polymer ?
#
loop_
_entity_poly.entity_id
_entity_poly.type
_entity_poly.pdbx_seq_one_letter_code
_entity_poly.pdbx_strand_id
1 'polypeptide(L)'
;MSGRKIPDFGDCNDVTDIMADNNNAFTESEGEGDEVDAIRHITLSQKHSSRGNMVNEKSAIRLTELGPRLTLELMKIEDGIMAGEVLFHSLIKKTKAEALELKTKRQQKAHLKLSRKRQQELNVKRKMEAKNKS
;
A
#
# COMPACT_ATOMS: atom_id res chain seq x y z
N MET A 1 -27.08 24.19 10.07
CA MET A 1 -26.43 23.84 11.34
C MET A 1 -27.52 23.73 12.39
N SER A 2 -27.84 22.51 12.83
CA SER A 2 -28.82 22.32 13.91
C SER A 2 -28.12 22.71 15.22
N GLY A 3 -28.45 23.89 15.75
CA GLY A 3 -27.94 24.35 17.04
C GLY A 3 -28.40 23.39 18.13
N ARG A 4 -27.48 22.95 18.99
CA ARG A 4 -27.83 22.20 20.20
C ARG A 4 -28.82 23.06 20.98
N LYS A 5 -30.02 22.52 21.23
CA LYS A 5 -31.03 23.19 22.05
C LYS A 5 -30.42 23.44 23.42
N ILE A 6 -30.40 24.71 23.84
CA ILE A 6 -29.97 25.08 25.18
C ILE A 6 -31.03 24.53 26.14
N PRO A 7 -30.65 23.78 27.18
CA PRO A 7 -31.61 23.27 28.15
C PRO A 7 -32.27 24.43 28.91
N ASP A 8 -33.57 24.31 29.18
CA ASP A 8 -34.26 25.25 30.04
C ASP A 8 -34.03 24.86 31.51
N PHE A 9 -33.65 25.83 32.34
CA PHE A 9 -33.31 25.63 33.75
C PHE A 9 -34.36 26.21 34.69
N GLY A 10 -35.46 26.78 34.17
CA GLY A 10 -36.48 27.43 34.98
C GLY A 10 -37.21 26.50 35.97
N ASP A 11 -37.26 25.21 35.66
CA ASP A 11 -38.03 24.21 36.43
C ASP A 11 -37.15 23.31 37.33
N CYS A 12 -35.82 23.44 37.29
CA CYS A 12 -34.89 22.62 38.07
C CYS A 12 -34.50 23.31 39.38
N ASN A 13 -34.72 22.64 40.53
CA ASN A 13 -34.37 23.20 41.85
C ASN A 13 -32.97 22.78 42.32
N ASP A 14 -32.46 21.63 41.86
CA ASP A 14 -31.12 21.15 42.20
C ASP A 14 -30.41 20.48 41.00
N VAL A 15 -29.08 20.37 41.08
CA VAL A 15 -28.22 19.77 40.04
C VAL A 15 -28.54 18.29 39.82
N THR A 16 -29.14 17.63 40.81
CA THR A 16 -29.59 16.23 40.71
C THR A 16 -30.78 16.06 39.78
N ASP A 17 -31.68 17.04 39.72
CA ASP A 17 -32.87 17.00 38.84
C ASP A 17 -32.44 17.04 37.36
N ILE A 18 -31.37 17.79 37.07
CA ILE A 18 -30.76 17.89 35.73
C ILE A 18 -30.09 16.56 35.32
N MET A 19 -29.52 15.82 36.27
CA MET A 19 -28.90 14.51 36.01
C MET A 19 -29.93 13.40 35.83
N ALA A 20 -31.10 13.51 36.48
CA ALA A 20 -32.18 12.54 36.39
C ALA A 20 -33.08 12.74 35.15
N ASP A 21 -33.12 13.96 34.62
CA ASP A 21 -33.85 14.27 33.39
C ASP A 21 -33.15 13.65 32.17
N ASN A 22 -33.59 12.44 31.85
CA ASN A 22 -33.21 11.63 30.68
C ASN A 22 -33.36 12.32 29.30
N ASN A 23 -33.84 13.57 29.26
CA ASN A 23 -33.95 14.38 28.05
C ASN A 23 -32.74 15.30 27.81
N ASN A 24 -31.78 15.37 28.74
CA ASN A 24 -30.67 16.30 28.66
C ASN A 24 -29.32 15.61 28.48
N ALA A 25 -29.08 15.10 27.27
CA ALA A 25 -27.76 14.96 26.62
C ALA A 25 -26.54 14.45 27.43
N PHE A 26 -26.72 13.77 28.55
CA PHE A 26 -25.67 12.97 29.16
C PHE A 26 -25.65 11.65 28.40
N THR A 27 -24.90 11.63 27.30
CA THR A 27 -24.49 10.37 26.70
C THR A 27 -23.71 9.64 27.78
N GLU A 28 -24.25 8.56 28.34
CA GLU A 28 -23.47 7.58 29.07
C GLU A 28 -22.32 7.15 28.15
N SER A 29 -21.14 7.72 28.40
CA SER A 29 -19.94 7.43 27.64
C SER A 29 -19.48 6.04 28.02
N GLU A 30 -19.81 5.09 27.13
CA GLU A 30 -19.18 3.79 26.90
C GLU A 30 -18.58 3.08 28.12
N GLY A 31 -19.33 2.07 28.60
CA GLY A 31 -18.83 0.72 28.86
C GLY A 31 -17.53 0.59 29.64
N GLU A 32 -17.66 0.22 30.90
CA GLU A 32 -16.58 -0.26 31.75
C GLU A 32 -15.76 -1.36 31.05
N GLY A 33 -14.54 -1.01 30.65
CA GLY A 33 -13.31 -1.76 30.95
C GLY A 33 -13.26 -3.26 30.66
N ASP A 34 -13.43 -3.68 29.40
CA ASP A 34 -12.84 -4.93 28.95
C ASP A 34 -11.34 -4.70 28.64
N GLU A 35 -10.44 -5.55 29.15
CA GLU A 35 -8.99 -5.53 28.83
C GLU A 35 -8.72 -5.51 27.30
N VAL A 36 -9.66 -6.04 26.53
CA VAL A 36 -9.66 -6.07 25.07
C VAL A 36 -9.74 -4.66 24.46
N ASP A 37 -10.44 -3.73 25.10
CA ASP A 37 -10.55 -2.36 24.61
C ASP A 37 -9.29 -1.55 24.91
N ALA A 38 -8.58 -1.82 26.01
CA ALA A 38 -7.28 -1.21 26.27
C ALA A 38 -6.25 -1.52 25.16
N ILE A 39 -6.28 -2.73 24.58
CA ILE A 39 -5.38 -3.14 23.48
C ILE A 39 -5.68 -2.39 22.17
N ARG A 40 -6.94 -1.99 21.94
CA ARG A 40 -7.37 -1.32 20.71
C ARG A 40 -7.06 0.18 20.70
N HIS A 41 -6.82 0.77 21.86
CA HIS A 41 -6.49 2.19 21.98
C HIS A 41 -4.99 2.40 21.82
N ILE A 42 -4.59 3.16 20.81
CA ILE A 42 -3.22 3.59 20.60
C ILE A 42 -3.09 5.11 20.77
N THR A 43 -1.92 5.56 21.23
CA THR A 43 -1.58 6.99 21.23
C THR A 43 -1.05 7.37 19.85
N LEU A 44 -1.65 8.39 19.24
CA LEU A 44 -1.27 8.82 17.90
C LEU A 44 0.05 9.60 17.90
N SER A 45 1.00 9.20 17.05
CA SER A 45 2.29 9.89 16.86
C SER A 45 2.20 11.13 15.97
N GLN A 46 1.14 11.24 15.16
CA GLN A 46 0.92 12.34 14.23
C GLN A 46 -0.57 12.66 14.09
N LYS A 47 -0.88 13.87 13.62
CA LYS A 47 -2.24 14.28 13.30
C LYS A 47 -2.71 13.51 12.06
N HIS A 48 -3.88 12.90 12.13
CA HIS A 48 -4.51 12.25 10.98
C HIS A 48 -5.67 13.10 10.43
N SER A 49 -6.08 12.84 9.19
CA SER A 49 -7.14 13.61 8.50
C SER A 49 -8.54 13.44 9.12
N SER A 50 -8.73 12.45 10.00
CA SER A 50 -10.01 12.23 10.67
C SER A 50 -10.22 13.24 11.82
N ARG A 51 -11.47 13.61 12.06
CA ARG A 51 -11.85 14.56 13.12
C ARG A 51 -11.52 13.94 14.50
N GLY A 52 -10.83 14.70 15.35
CA GLY A 52 -10.51 14.27 16.73
C GLY A 52 -9.26 13.39 16.85
N ASN A 53 -8.45 13.26 15.80
CA ASN A 53 -7.21 12.50 15.81
C ASN A 53 -6.00 13.45 15.87
N MET A 54 -5.75 14.06 17.03
CA MET A 54 -4.59 14.94 17.24
C MET A 54 -3.37 14.16 17.75
N VAL A 55 -2.21 14.83 17.71
CA VAL A 55 -0.96 14.27 18.22
C VAL A 55 -1.09 14.03 19.72
N ASN A 56 -0.64 12.87 20.20
CA ASN A 56 -0.69 12.43 21.61
C ASN A 56 -2.09 12.16 22.18
N GLU A 57 -3.15 12.17 21.36
CA GLU A 57 -4.48 11.71 21.78
C GLU A 57 -4.62 10.19 21.60
N LYS A 58 -5.51 9.60 22.40
CA LYS A 58 -5.85 8.17 22.31
C LYS A 58 -6.89 7.95 21.22
N SER A 59 -6.66 6.99 20.34
CA SER A 59 -7.59 6.60 19.28
C SER A 59 -7.73 5.08 19.21
N ALA A 60 -8.95 4.59 18.97
CA ALA A 60 -9.24 3.17 18.81
C ALA A 60 -9.10 2.74 17.34
N ILE A 61 -8.33 1.67 17.07
CA ILE A 61 -8.18 1.08 15.73
C ILE A 61 -8.79 -0.32 15.70
N ARG A 62 -9.65 -0.58 14.70
CA ARG A 62 -10.23 -1.89 14.44
C ARG A 62 -9.75 -2.38 13.08
N LEU A 63 -9.18 -3.58 13.05
CA LEU A 63 -8.77 -4.24 11.82
C LEU A 63 -9.81 -5.29 11.44
N THR A 64 -10.18 -5.31 10.17
CA THR A 64 -10.99 -6.37 9.57
C THR A 64 -10.17 -7.02 8.47
N GLU A 65 -10.27 -8.34 8.37
CA GLU A 65 -9.57 -9.05 7.31
C GLU A 65 -10.28 -8.86 5.99
N LEU A 66 -9.54 -8.38 4.99
CA LEU A 66 -10.02 -8.21 3.64
C LEU A 66 -9.17 -9.08 2.70
N GLY A 67 -9.78 -10.12 2.17
CA GLY A 67 -9.17 -10.97 1.15
C GLY A 67 -8.34 -12.15 1.69
N PRO A 68 -7.72 -12.91 0.77
CA PRO A 68 -7.02 -14.14 1.10
C PRO A 68 -5.69 -13.87 1.81
N ARG A 69 -5.32 -14.77 2.72
CA ARG A 69 -4.01 -14.76 3.37
C ARG A 69 -2.99 -15.47 2.48
N LEU A 70 -1.83 -14.85 2.27
CA LEU A 70 -0.74 -15.42 1.49
C LEU A 70 0.44 -15.76 2.41
N THR A 71 1.05 -16.92 2.17
CA THR A 71 2.37 -17.27 2.70
C THR A 71 3.29 -17.44 1.49
N LEU A 72 4.37 -16.66 1.43
CA LEU A 72 5.26 -16.61 0.27
C LEU A 72 6.66 -17.09 0.66
N GLU A 73 7.34 -17.77 -0.26
CA GLU A 73 8.73 -18.22 -0.10
C GLU A 73 9.60 -17.72 -1.26
N LEU A 74 10.84 -17.32 -0.96
CA LEU A 74 11.78 -16.82 -1.95
C LEU A 74 12.36 -17.96 -2.81
N MET A 75 11.89 -18.05 -4.04
CA MET A 75 12.36 -19.09 -4.98
C MET A 75 13.51 -18.64 -5.86
N LYS A 76 13.44 -17.43 -6.43
CA LYS A 76 14.36 -16.95 -7.47
C LYS A 76 14.42 -15.43 -7.49
N ILE A 77 15.61 -14.88 -7.71
CA ILE A 77 15.83 -13.46 -7.96
C ILE A 77 16.39 -13.31 -9.37
N GLU A 78 15.74 -12.48 -10.17
CA GLU A 78 16.18 -12.09 -11.50
C GLU A 78 16.42 -10.58 -11.56
N ASP A 79 17.41 -10.19 -12.35
CA ASP A 79 17.59 -8.79 -12.73
C ASP A 79 16.49 -8.36 -13.73
N GLY A 80 15.99 -7.14 -13.61
CA GLY A 80 14.96 -6.59 -14.49
C GLY A 80 13.62 -7.33 -14.46
N ILE A 81 12.89 -7.25 -15.58
CA ILE A 81 11.53 -7.77 -15.70
C ILE A 81 11.55 -9.05 -16.55
N MET A 82 11.24 -10.18 -15.92
CA MET A 82 10.94 -11.48 -16.52
C MET A 82 12.02 -12.12 -17.43
N ALA A 83 13.15 -11.46 -17.70
CA ALA A 83 14.11 -11.90 -18.71
C ALA A 83 15.58 -11.59 -18.41
N GLY A 84 15.92 -11.12 -17.20
CA GLY A 84 17.30 -10.78 -16.87
C GLY A 84 18.11 -11.91 -16.25
N GLU A 85 19.26 -11.53 -15.70
CA GLU A 85 20.23 -12.43 -15.08
C GLU A 85 19.68 -13.03 -13.79
N VAL A 86 19.82 -14.35 -13.63
CA VAL A 86 19.39 -15.01 -12.39
C VAL A 86 20.47 -14.78 -11.35
N LEU A 87 20.15 -14.01 -10.31
CA LEU A 87 21.09 -13.67 -9.23
C LEU A 87 21.07 -14.73 -8.12
N PHE A 88 19.89 -15.31 -7.86
CA PHE A 88 19.70 -16.32 -6.84
C PHE A 88 18.61 -17.32 -7.26
N HIS A 89 18.78 -18.57 -6.86
CA HIS A 89 17.74 -19.59 -6.97
C HIS A 89 17.91 -20.63 -5.86
N SER A 90 16.81 -20.93 -5.14
CA SER A 90 16.82 -21.83 -3.98
C SER A 90 17.16 -23.28 -4.35
N LEU A 91 16.55 -23.81 -5.42
CA LEU A 91 16.69 -25.23 -5.81
C LEU A 91 17.86 -25.50 -6.76
N ILE A 92 18.12 -24.58 -7.68
CA ILE A 92 19.08 -24.79 -8.78
C ILE A 92 20.28 -23.88 -8.58
N LYS A 93 21.43 -24.47 -8.23
CA LYS A 93 22.69 -23.75 -8.09
C LYS A 93 23.53 -23.95 -9.35
N LYS A 94 23.84 -22.85 -10.03
CA LYS A 94 24.76 -22.86 -11.17
C LYS A 94 26.17 -22.56 -10.71
N THR A 95 27.15 -23.16 -11.37
CA THR A 95 28.55 -22.81 -11.13
C THR A 95 28.85 -21.41 -11.66
N LYS A 96 29.90 -20.76 -11.12
CA LYS A 96 30.32 -19.43 -11.58
C LYS A 96 30.67 -19.42 -13.08
N ALA A 97 31.26 -20.51 -13.57
CA ALA A 97 31.59 -20.69 -14.98
C ALA A 97 30.33 -20.72 -15.86
N GLU A 98 29.33 -21.54 -15.51
CA GLU A 98 28.05 -21.60 -16.22
C GLU A 98 27.30 -20.27 -16.22
N ALA A 99 27.33 -19.54 -15.10
CA ALA A 99 26.72 -18.22 -15.02
C ALA A 99 27.39 -17.22 -15.99
N LEU A 100 28.71 -17.22 -16.06
CA LEU A 100 29.48 -16.39 -16.97
C LEU A 100 29.22 -16.75 -18.45
N GLU A 101 29.14 -18.04 -18.78
CA GLU A 101 28.76 -18.49 -20.11
C GLU A 101 27.34 -18.03 -20.50
N LEU A 102 26.40 -18.12 -19.57
CA LEU A 102 25.03 -17.68 -19.83
C LEU A 102 24.98 -16.17 -20.10
N LYS A 103 25.78 -15.40 -19.35
CA LYS A 103 25.89 -13.95 -19.49
C LYS A 103 26.49 -13.56 -20.84
N THR A 104 27.60 -14.17 -21.23
CA THR A 104 28.25 -13.91 -22.53
C THR A 104 27.34 -14.27 -23.71
N LYS A 105 26.68 -15.45 -23.67
CA LYS A 105 25.69 -15.86 -24.69
C LYS A 105 24.56 -14.85 -24.84
N ARG A 106 24.07 -14.28 -23.72
CA ARG A 106 23.02 -13.25 -23.75
C ARG A 106 23.51 -11.93 -24.35
N GLN A 107 24.71 -11.47 -23.98
CA GLN A 107 25.32 -10.27 -24.54
C GLN A 107 25.51 -10.40 -26.06
N GLN A 108 26.03 -11.53 -26.53
CA GLN A 108 26.17 -11.83 -27.95
C GLN A 108 24.82 -11.79 -28.67
N LYS A 109 23.78 -12.42 -28.10
CA LYS A 109 22.42 -12.40 -28.66
C LYS A 109 21.85 -10.98 -28.72
N ALA A 110 22.07 -10.18 -27.68
CA ALA A 110 21.63 -8.78 -27.64
C ALA A 110 22.31 -7.94 -28.72
N HIS A 111 23.63 -8.08 -28.86
CA HIS A 111 24.41 -7.40 -29.90
C HIS A 111 23.90 -7.77 -31.31
N LEU A 112 23.74 -9.07 -31.60
CA LEU A 112 23.22 -9.54 -32.88
C LEU A 112 21.80 -9.02 -33.17
N LYS A 113 20.93 -8.96 -32.17
CA LYS A 113 19.58 -8.41 -32.30
C LYS A 113 19.62 -6.93 -32.68
N LEU A 114 20.51 -6.15 -32.06
CA LEU A 114 20.70 -4.73 -32.38
C LEU A 114 21.23 -4.54 -33.80
N SER A 115 22.23 -5.31 -34.21
CA SER A 115 22.76 -5.26 -35.59
C SER A 115 21.69 -5.57 -36.63
N ARG A 116 20.87 -6.62 -36.40
CA ARG A 116 19.75 -6.98 -37.29
C ARG A 116 18.71 -5.88 -37.39
N LYS A 117 18.34 -5.28 -36.25
CA LYS A 117 17.37 -4.17 -36.21
C LYS A 117 17.88 -2.97 -37.03
N ARG A 118 19.15 -2.58 -36.84
CA ARG A 118 19.78 -1.49 -37.60
C ARG A 118 19.79 -1.76 -39.11
N GLN A 119 20.15 -2.99 -39.52
CA GLN A 119 20.14 -3.35 -40.94
C GLN A 119 18.73 -3.31 -41.53
N GLN A 120 17.73 -3.78 -40.77
CA GLN A 120 16.33 -3.74 -41.19
C GLN A 120 15.84 -2.30 -41.38
N GLU A 121 16.15 -1.41 -40.44
CA GLU A 121 15.80 0.02 -40.53
C GLU A 121 16.41 0.69 -41.77
N LEU A 122 17.69 0.43 -42.06
CA LEU A 122 18.35 0.95 -43.26
C LEU A 122 17.69 0.43 -44.56
N ASN A 123 17.34 -0.86 -44.58
CA ASN A 123 16.67 -1.46 -45.73
C ASN A 123 15.26 -0.89 -45.94
N VAL A 124 14.50 -0.65 -44.86
CA VAL A 124 13.19 0.00 -44.92
C VAL A 124 13.32 1.42 -45.46
N LYS A 125 14.28 2.21 -44.95
CA LYS A 125 14.53 3.57 -45.44
C LYS A 125 14.86 3.60 -46.93
N ARG A 126 15.79 2.75 -47.39
CA ARG A 126 16.15 2.64 -48.81
C ARG A 126 14.95 2.29 -49.69
N LYS A 127 14.09 1.36 -49.23
CA LYS A 127 12.86 0.99 -49.96
C LYS A 127 11.86 2.15 -50.04
N MET A 128 11.70 2.92 -48.96
CA MET A 128 10.80 4.09 -48.94
C MET A 128 11.31 5.21 -49.87
N GLU A 129 12.62 5.50 -49.84
CA GLU A 129 13.25 6.50 -50.71
C GLU A 129 13.14 6.13 -52.19
N ALA A 130 13.32 4.85 -52.53
CA ALA A 130 13.15 4.37 -53.90
C ALA A 130 11.69 4.48 -54.37
N LYS A 131 10.72 4.22 -53.48
CA LYS A 131 9.29 4.36 -53.78
C LYS A 131 8.86 5.81 -53.98
N ASN A 132 9.45 6.75 -53.24
CA ASN A 132 9.13 8.19 -53.36
C ASN A 132 9.83 8.88 -54.54
N LYS A 133 10.87 8.25 -55.12
CA LYS A 133 11.57 8.75 -56.31
C LYS A 133 11.02 8.18 -57.63
N SER A 134 10.10 7.21 -57.56
CA SER A 134 9.35 6.66 -58.69
C SER A 134 7.94 7.23 -58.72
#